data_AF-A0A6J7JH10-F1
#
_entry.id   AF-A0A6J7JH10-F1
#
_cell.length_a   1.000
_cell.length_b   1.000
_cell.length_c   1.000
_cell.angle_alpha   90.00
_cell.angle_beta   90.00
_cell.angle_gamma   90.00
#
_symmetry.space_group_name_H-M   'P 1'
#
loop_
_entity.id
_entity.type
_entity.pdbx_description
1 polymer ?
#
loop_
_entity_poly.entity_id
_entity_poly.type
_entity_poly.pdbx_seq_one_letter_code
_entity_poly.pdbx_strand_id
1 'polypeptide(L)'
;MLKSRIPLAFQPETDAPYFGVHSRLGDYLNDSWRDFLGPTDPSLLLELGRQLSQKHGGLPIRVFTDSPAVFQELCPELTTGQYEISDAVSSWDALTGMARSHAFVMSNITLSWWAAFIATTYRSDPVDVLMPFPWHVTPDRADDLLPLPEWTRYERRLLPASAASNPSEE
;
A
#
# COMPACT_ATOMS: atom_id res chain seq x y z
N MET A 1 -33.80 -2.40 -11.68
CA MET A 1 -32.82 -2.79 -12.70
C MET A 1 -31.55 -3.25 -12.00
N LEU A 2 -31.28 -4.56 -11.97
CA LEU A 2 -30.03 -5.10 -11.41
C LEU A 2 -28.91 -4.77 -12.39
N LYS A 3 -27.91 -4.00 -11.95
CA LYS A 3 -26.64 -3.87 -12.68
C LYS A 3 -25.92 -5.22 -12.59
N SER A 4 -25.83 -5.94 -13.70
CA SER A 4 -25.00 -7.14 -13.80
C SER A 4 -23.55 -6.76 -13.47
N ARG A 5 -23.02 -7.29 -12.37
CA ARG A 5 -21.59 -7.19 -12.05
C ARG A 5 -20.84 -8.00 -13.11
N ILE A 6 -19.97 -7.35 -13.87
CA ILE A 6 -19.04 -8.02 -14.76
C ILE A 6 -18.03 -8.73 -13.86
N PRO A 7 -17.92 -10.07 -13.92
CA PRO A 7 -16.84 -10.75 -13.24
C PRO A 7 -15.54 -10.43 -13.99
N LEU A 8 -14.65 -9.65 -13.36
CA LEU A 8 -13.26 -9.59 -13.80
C LEU A 8 -12.64 -10.97 -13.56
N ALA A 9 -12.64 -11.82 -14.60
CA ALA A 9 -11.86 -13.04 -14.60
C ALA A 9 -10.39 -12.64 -14.80
N PHE A 10 -9.65 -12.54 -13.69
CA PHE A 10 -8.21 -12.26 -13.70
C PHE A 10 -7.46 -13.49 -13.17
N GLN A 11 -6.54 -14.04 -13.96
CA GLN A 11 -5.81 -15.24 -13.56
C GLN A 11 -4.82 -14.93 -12.42
N PRO A 12 -4.73 -15.75 -11.36
CA PRO A 12 -3.86 -15.49 -10.21
C PRO A 12 -2.44 -16.01 -10.42
N GLU A 13 -1.44 -15.19 -10.09
CA GLU A 13 -0.20 -15.68 -9.50
C GLU A 13 -0.47 -15.96 -8.01
N THR A 14 -0.61 -17.25 -7.69
CA THR A 14 -0.94 -17.84 -6.37
C THR A 14 -2.29 -17.44 -5.78
N ASP A 15 -3.25 -18.38 -5.73
CA ASP A 15 -4.60 -18.20 -5.16
C ASP A 15 -4.64 -18.10 -3.63
N ALA A 16 -3.50 -18.13 -2.94
CA ALA A 16 -3.47 -18.05 -1.49
C ALA A 16 -3.84 -16.63 -1.03
N PRO A 17 -4.73 -16.47 -0.04
CA PRO A 17 -5.09 -15.15 0.48
C PRO A 17 -3.89 -14.51 1.19
N TYR A 18 -3.70 -13.21 0.99
CA TYR A 18 -2.63 -12.40 1.58
C TYR A 18 -3.14 -11.02 1.99
N PHE A 19 -2.38 -10.33 2.84
CA PHE A 19 -2.57 -8.92 3.16
C PHE A 19 -1.68 -8.06 2.29
N GLY A 20 -2.24 -7.01 1.70
CA GLY A 20 -1.51 -6.07 0.87
C GLY A 20 -0.95 -4.93 1.70
N VAL A 21 0.32 -4.60 1.49
CA VAL A 21 0.93 -3.36 1.96
C VAL A 21 1.53 -2.66 0.76
N HIS A 22 1.19 -1.40 0.51
CA HIS A 22 1.84 -0.62 -0.53
C HIS A 22 2.76 0.44 0.05
N SER A 23 3.98 0.50 -0.47
CA SER A 23 4.97 1.52 -0.15
C SER A 23 5.39 2.22 -1.45
N ARG A 24 5.21 3.54 -1.51
CA ARG A 24 5.72 4.35 -2.62
C ARG A 24 7.00 5.04 -2.16
N LEU A 25 8.12 4.69 -2.78
CA LEU A 25 9.44 5.23 -2.43
C LEU A 25 10.04 5.98 -3.61
N GLY A 26 10.22 5.35 -4.77
CA GLY A 26 11.03 5.81 -5.90
C GLY A 26 11.21 7.31 -6.03
N ASP A 27 10.33 7.98 -6.79
CA ASP A 27 10.40 9.42 -7.00
C ASP A 27 10.09 10.23 -5.74
N TYR A 28 9.37 9.66 -4.75
CA TYR A 28 9.07 10.34 -3.48
C TYR A 28 10.31 10.59 -2.63
N LEU A 29 11.44 9.95 -2.93
CA LEU A 29 12.68 10.20 -2.20
C LEU A 29 13.34 11.52 -2.58
N ASN A 30 13.03 12.09 -3.75
CA ASN A 30 13.58 13.37 -4.17
C ASN A 30 12.95 14.55 -3.40
N ASP A 31 13.66 15.68 -3.32
CA ASP A 31 13.28 16.79 -2.44
C ASP A 31 11.88 17.36 -2.79
N SER A 32 11.56 17.53 -4.08
CA SER A 32 10.30 18.14 -4.48
C SER A 32 9.07 17.29 -4.14
N TRP A 33 9.14 15.98 -4.36
CA TRP A 33 8.04 15.09 -3.98
C TRP A 33 8.01 14.79 -2.48
N ARG A 34 9.18 14.78 -1.82
CA ARG A 34 9.25 14.61 -0.37
C ARG A 34 8.60 15.77 0.37
N ASP A 35 8.82 17.01 -0.06
CA ASP A 35 8.24 18.19 0.58
C ASP A 35 6.72 18.30 0.36
N PHE A 36 6.23 17.79 -0.78
CA PHE A 36 4.81 17.85 -1.12
C PHE A 36 4.02 16.62 -0.62
N LEU A 37 4.39 15.43 -1.10
CA LEU A 37 3.69 14.17 -0.79
C LEU A 37 4.20 13.57 0.51
N GLY A 38 5.53 13.52 0.70
CA GLY A 38 6.17 12.91 1.87
C GLY A 38 5.99 11.39 1.87
N PRO A 39 7.05 10.60 1.60
CA PRO A 39 6.94 9.15 1.68
C PRO A 39 6.58 8.73 3.10
N THR A 40 5.59 7.84 3.21
CA THR A 40 5.27 7.20 4.50
C THR A 40 6.38 6.23 4.86
N ASP A 41 6.77 6.19 6.13
CA ASP A 41 7.78 5.28 6.64
C ASP A 41 7.40 3.81 6.38
N PRO A 42 8.19 3.05 5.59
CA PRO A 42 7.97 1.64 5.31
C PRO A 42 7.81 0.75 6.55
N SER A 43 8.53 1.06 7.63
CA SER A 43 8.45 0.28 8.88
C SER A 43 7.06 0.40 9.51
N LEU A 44 6.47 1.61 9.50
CA LEU A 44 5.09 1.81 9.98
C LEU A 44 4.09 1.02 9.11
N LEU A 45 4.25 1.07 7.79
CA LEU A 45 3.36 0.34 6.87
C LEU A 45 3.36 -1.16 7.15
N LEU A 46 4.53 -1.73 7.47
CA LEU A 46 4.64 -3.14 7.85
C LEU A 46 4.13 -3.41 9.27
N GLU A 47 4.33 -2.52 10.24
CA GLU A 47 3.72 -2.63 11.57
C GLU A 47 2.18 -2.71 11.46
N LEU A 48 1.58 -1.82 10.66
CA LEU A 48 0.14 -1.82 10.38
C LEU A 48 -0.29 -3.09 9.64
N GLY A 49 0.48 -3.51 8.64
CA GLY A 49 0.25 -4.75 7.90
C GLY A 49 0.26 -5.98 8.80
N ARG A 50 1.13 -6.04 9.82
CA ARG A 50 1.18 -7.12 10.81
C ARG A 50 0.00 -7.11 11.76
N GLN A 51 -0.39 -5.93 12.26
CA GLN A 51 -1.56 -5.81 13.13
C GLN A 51 -2.82 -6.27 12.40
N LEU A 52 -2.98 -5.83 11.15
CA LEU A 52 -4.05 -6.28 10.29
C LEU A 52 -3.92 -7.77 10.00
N SER A 53 -2.70 -8.27 9.76
CA SER A 53 -2.50 -9.70 9.51
C SER A 53 -2.97 -10.58 10.66
N GLN A 54 -2.56 -10.23 11.88
CA GLN A 54 -2.98 -10.92 13.09
C GLN A 54 -4.51 -10.85 13.30
N LYS A 55 -5.14 -9.72 12.94
CA LYS A 55 -6.60 -9.55 13.04
C LYS A 55 -7.37 -10.53 12.15
N HIS A 56 -6.88 -10.89 10.96
CA HIS A 56 -7.55 -11.90 10.09
C HIS A 56 -6.78 -13.23 9.99
N GLY A 57 -6.25 -13.71 11.11
CA GLY A 57 -5.79 -15.11 11.22
C GLY A 57 -4.36 -15.35 10.73
N GLY A 58 -3.54 -14.32 10.58
CA GLY A 58 -2.11 -14.44 10.33
C GLY A 58 -1.75 -14.78 8.87
N LEU A 59 -2.53 -14.32 7.89
CA LEU A 59 -2.19 -14.49 6.47
C LEU A 59 -0.86 -13.80 6.15
N PRO A 60 -0.11 -14.28 5.14
CA PRO A 60 1.14 -13.64 4.73
C PRO A 60 0.93 -12.19 4.28
N ILE A 61 1.95 -11.36 4.48
CA ILE A 61 1.98 -9.98 4.00
C ILE A 61 2.69 -9.94 2.65
N ARG A 62 2.05 -9.35 1.64
CA ARG A 62 2.64 -9.06 0.34
C ARG A 62 2.84 -7.55 0.21
N VAL A 63 4.09 -7.14 0.01
CA VAL A 63 4.50 -5.76 -0.15
C VAL A 63 4.55 -5.41 -1.63
N PHE A 64 3.82 -4.39 -2.01
CA PHE A 64 3.89 -3.76 -3.32
C PHE A 64 4.71 -2.49 -3.19
N THR A 65 5.82 -2.39 -3.91
CA THR A 65 6.71 -1.24 -3.86
C THR A 65 7.38 -1.03 -5.21
N ASP A 66 7.60 0.22 -5.57
CA ASP A 66 8.34 0.63 -6.76
C ASP A 66 9.86 0.69 -6.50
N SER A 67 10.31 0.43 -5.28
CA SER A 67 11.74 0.37 -4.94
C SER A 67 12.03 -0.77 -3.94
N PRO A 68 12.04 -2.04 -4.39
CA PRO A 68 12.27 -3.21 -3.55
C PRO A 68 13.55 -3.15 -2.69
N ALA A 69 14.68 -2.81 -3.31
CA ALA A 69 15.97 -2.75 -2.61
C ALA A 69 15.96 -1.71 -1.48
N VAL A 70 15.50 -0.48 -1.79
CA VAL A 70 15.39 0.60 -0.80
C VAL A 70 14.43 0.23 0.33
N PHE A 71 13.31 -0.43 0.01
CA PHE A 71 12.37 -0.90 1.02
C PHE A 71 13.04 -1.89 1.99
N GLN A 72 13.86 -2.82 1.48
CA GLN A 72 14.59 -3.79 2.31
C GLN A 72 15.64 -3.12 3.20
N GLU A 73 16.35 -2.12 2.68
CA GLU A 73 17.33 -1.32 3.45
C GLU A 73 16.67 -0.53 4.58
N LEU A 74 15.47 0.02 4.35
CA LEU A 74 14.71 0.79 5.34
C LEU A 74 14.00 -0.09 6.38
N CYS A 75 13.91 -1.40 6.13
CA CYS A 75 13.20 -2.38 6.96
C CYS A 75 14.11 -3.55 7.39
N PRO A 76 15.34 -3.33 7.88
CA PRO A 76 16.34 -4.39 8.04
C PRO A 76 15.99 -5.37 9.18
N GLU A 77 15.25 -4.92 10.19
CA GLU A 77 14.86 -5.75 11.34
C GLU A 77 13.74 -6.75 11.02
N LEU A 78 13.17 -6.66 9.82
CA LEU A 78 12.04 -7.45 9.42
C LEU A 78 12.55 -8.69 8.70
N THR A 79 12.73 -9.76 9.48
CA THR A 79 13.30 -11.04 9.04
C THR A 79 12.58 -11.60 7.83
N THR A 80 13.37 -12.16 6.90
CA THR A 80 12.93 -12.96 5.76
C THR A 80 11.85 -13.97 6.21
N GLY A 81 10.68 -13.93 5.57
CA GLY A 81 9.53 -14.82 5.88
C GLY A 81 8.35 -14.16 6.59
N GLN A 82 8.47 -12.90 7.04
CA GLN A 82 7.32 -12.15 7.59
C GLN A 82 6.52 -11.38 6.53
N TYR A 83 7.14 -11.15 5.38
CA TYR A 83 6.52 -10.58 4.19
C TYR A 83 7.24 -11.09 2.94
N GLU A 84 6.57 -11.00 1.81
CA GLU A 84 7.16 -11.16 0.48
C GLU A 84 7.02 -9.85 -0.29
N ILE A 85 8.04 -9.50 -1.07
CA ILE A 85 7.92 -8.38 -2.02
C ILE A 85 7.27 -8.93 -3.29
N SER A 86 6.22 -8.27 -3.75
CA SER A 86 5.53 -8.62 -4.99
C SER A 86 6.49 -8.49 -6.17
N ASP A 87 6.38 -9.46 -7.04
CA ASP A 87 6.96 -9.59 -8.37
C ASP A 87 6.19 -8.80 -9.45
N ALA A 88 5.25 -7.93 -9.06
CA ALA A 88 4.47 -7.10 -9.99
C ALA A 88 5.40 -6.29 -10.92
N VAL A 89 5.35 -6.60 -12.22
CA VAL A 89 6.21 -5.98 -13.23
C VAL A 89 5.60 -4.69 -13.83
N SER A 90 4.32 -4.43 -13.55
CA SER A 90 3.61 -3.24 -14.03
C SER A 90 2.68 -2.64 -12.99
N SER A 91 2.27 -1.39 -13.20
CA SER A 91 1.25 -0.75 -12.37
C SER A 91 -0.09 -1.46 -12.41
N TRP A 92 -0.43 -2.16 -13.51
CA TRP A 92 -1.66 -2.95 -13.61
C TRP A 92 -1.59 -4.22 -12.78
N ASP A 93 -0.44 -4.88 -12.75
CA ASP A 93 -0.21 -6.07 -11.91
C ASP A 93 -0.26 -5.67 -10.44
N ALA A 94 0.40 -4.58 -10.07
CA ALA A 94 0.36 -4.04 -8.72
C ALA A 94 -1.06 -3.63 -8.32
N LEU A 95 -1.78 -2.88 -9.17
CA LEU A 95 -3.18 -2.49 -8.92
C LEU A 95 -4.05 -3.72 -8.66
N THR A 96 -3.92 -4.74 -9.51
CA THR A 96 -4.75 -5.94 -9.42
C THR A 96 -4.39 -6.77 -8.20
N GLY A 97 -3.11 -6.93 -7.88
CA GLY A 97 -2.67 -7.61 -6.66
C GLY A 97 -3.17 -6.91 -5.40
N MET A 98 -2.98 -5.58 -5.32
CA MET A 98 -3.49 -4.80 -4.19
C MET A 98 -5.01 -4.92 -4.05
N ALA A 99 -5.77 -4.83 -5.15
CA ALA A 99 -7.24 -4.91 -5.12
C ALA A 99 -7.76 -6.30 -4.68
N ARG A 100 -6.97 -7.36 -4.88
CA ARG A 100 -7.29 -8.74 -4.49
C ARG A 100 -6.88 -9.10 -3.06
N SER A 101 -6.08 -8.27 -2.40
CA SER A 101 -5.62 -8.53 -1.03
C SER A 101 -6.79 -8.64 -0.02
N HIS A 102 -6.69 -9.53 0.96
CA HIS A 102 -7.76 -9.75 1.95
C HIS A 102 -8.06 -8.49 2.78
N ALA A 103 -7.00 -7.73 3.10
CA ALA A 103 -7.08 -6.39 3.64
C ALA A 103 -5.84 -5.61 3.18
N PHE A 104 -5.91 -4.28 3.21
CA PHE A 104 -4.94 -3.42 2.51
C PHE A 104 -4.48 -2.21 3.32
N VAL A 105 -3.17 -2.05 3.46
CA VAL A 105 -2.52 -0.82 3.94
C VAL A 105 -2.04 -0.03 2.74
N MET A 106 -2.70 1.08 2.43
CA MET A 106 -2.36 1.89 1.27
C MET A 106 -1.26 2.92 1.58
N SER A 107 -0.52 3.34 0.55
CA SER A 107 0.28 4.57 0.60
C SER A 107 -0.48 5.76 -0.01
N ASN A 108 0.04 6.96 0.19
CA ASN A 108 -0.53 8.24 -0.25
C ASN A 108 -0.32 8.50 -1.75
N ILE A 109 -0.69 7.54 -2.59
CA ILE A 109 -0.62 7.64 -4.06
C ILE A 109 -1.91 7.15 -4.71
N THR A 110 -2.26 7.75 -5.85
CA THR A 110 -3.48 7.46 -6.61
C THR A 110 -3.61 5.99 -7.01
N LEU A 111 -2.50 5.29 -7.31
CA LEU A 111 -2.52 3.87 -7.63
C LEU A 111 -3.10 3.02 -6.48
N SER A 112 -2.67 3.29 -5.25
CA SER A 112 -3.19 2.59 -4.07
C SER A 112 -4.63 2.98 -3.76
N TRP A 113 -4.97 4.25 -3.95
CA TRP A 113 -6.34 4.72 -3.80
C TRP A 113 -7.29 3.95 -4.73
N TRP A 114 -6.92 3.79 -6.01
CA TRP A 114 -7.71 3.00 -6.96
C TRP A 114 -7.77 1.53 -6.61
N ALA A 115 -6.68 0.92 -6.13
CA ALA A 115 -6.71 -0.46 -5.66
C ALA A 115 -7.71 -0.66 -4.51
N ALA A 116 -7.66 0.23 -3.51
CA ALA A 116 -8.57 0.23 -2.37
C ALA A 116 -10.01 0.44 -2.81
N PHE A 117 -10.26 1.41 -3.69
CA PHE A 117 -11.59 1.70 -4.23
C PHE A 117 -12.17 0.50 -4.97
N ILE A 118 -11.37 -0.16 -5.81
CA ILE A 118 -11.79 -1.37 -6.54
C ILE A 118 -12.10 -2.50 -5.55
N ALA A 119 -11.23 -2.71 -4.57
CA ALA A 119 -11.38 -3.73 -3.55
C ALA A 119 -12.69 -3.55 -2.75
N THR A 120 -12.99 -2.33 -2.28
CA THR A 120 -14.21 -2.10 -1.47
C THR A 120 -15.48 -2.04 -2.31
N THR A 121 -15.41 -1.55 -3.55
CA THR A 121 -16.61 -1.31 -4.37
C THR A 121 -17.10 -2.54 -5.12
N TYR A 122 -16.17 -3.35 -5.65
CA TYR A 122 -16.54 -4.40 -6.62
C TYR A 122 -16.50 -5.81 -6.05
N ARG A 123 -15.84 -6.03 -4.90
CA ARG A 123 -15.85 -7.33 -4.26
C ARG A 123 -17.17 -7.62 -3.55
N SER A 124 -17.40 -8.90 -3.31
CA SER A 124 -18.55 -9.38 -2.55
C SER A 124 -18.25 -9.45 -1.06
N ASP A 125 -16.99 -9.64 -0.69
CA ASP A 125 -16.49 -9.66 0.67
C ASP A 125 -16.01 -8.27 1.11
N PRO A 126 -16.31 -7.84 2.36
CA PRO A 126 -15.75 -6.61 2.90
C PRO A 126 -14.23 -6.65 2.96
N VAL A 127 -13.58 -5.51 2.68
CA VAL A 127 -12.13 -5.37 2.72
C VAL A 127 -11.78 -4.28 3.72
N ASP A 128 -10.97 -4.63 4.72
CA ASP A 128 -10.44 -3.65 5.66
C ASP A 128 -9.33 -2.84 4.97
N VAL A 129 -9.51 -1.53 4.89
CA VAL A 129 -8.57 -0.62 4.26
C VAL A 129 -8.05 0.39 5.28
N LEU A 130 -6.73 0.46 5.41
CA LEU A 130 -6.02 1.47 6.20
C LEU A 130 -5.48 2.55 5.27
N MET A 131 -6.00 3.79 5.41
CA MET A 131 -5.66 4.97 4.62
C MET A 131 -4.75 5.93 5.39
N PRO A 132 -3.65 6.44 4.79
CA PRO A 132 -2.81 7.43 5.44
C PRO A 132 -3.55 8.74 5.64
N PHE A 133 -3.26 9.39 6.76
CA PHE A 133 -3.67 10.74 7.08
C PHE A 133 -2.50 11.49 7.75
N PRO A 134 -2.19 12.73 7.34
CA PRO A 134 -2.73 13.42 6.16
C PRO A 134 -2.24 12.78 4.85
N TRP A 135 -2.85 13.11 3.71
CA TRP A 135 -2.46 12.63 2.38
C TRP A 135 -1.20 13.33 1.85
N HIS A 136 -1.10 14.64 2.08
CA HIS A 136 0.05 15.49 1.76
C HIS A 136 0.81 15.90 3.03
N VAL A 137 2.06 16.36 2.92
CA VAL A 137 2.87 16.76 4.09
C VAL A 137 2.16 17.84 4.88
N THR A 138 1.60 18.80 4.15
CA THR A 138 0.66 19.79 4.69
C THR A 138 -0.76 19.30 4.44
N PRO A 139 -1.60 19.12 5.46
CA PRO A 139 -2.99 18.73 5.30
C PRO A 139 -3.75 19.64 4.33
N ASP A 140 -4.63 19.07 3.51
CA ASP A 140 -5.42 19.80 2.52
C ASP A 140 -6.79 19.15 2.26
N ARG A 141 -7.49 19.57 1.20
CA ARG A 141 -8.83 19.05 0.89
C ARG A 141 -8.84 17.56 0.52
N ALA A 142 -7.71 16.96 0.15
CA ALA A 142 -7.63 15.55 -0.16
C ALA A 142 -7.97 14.70 1.08
N ASP A 143 -7.63 15.18 2.27
CA ASP A 143 -7.90 14.51 3.55
C ASP A 143 -9.39 14.32 3.85
N ASP A 144 -10.24 15.17 3.28
CA ASP A 144 -11.68 15.13 3.43
C ASP A 144 -12.38 14.41 2.27
N LEU A 145 -11.79 14.45 1.07
CA LEU A 145 -12.44 14.00 -0.16
C LEU A 145 -12.06 12.60 -0.62
N LEU A 146 -10.85 12.14 -0.29
CA LEU A 146 -10.35 10.83 -0.71
C LEU A 146 -10.87 9.65 0.13
N PRO A 147 -11.06 9.74 1.45
CA PRO A 147 -11.50 8.60 2.23
C PRO A 147 -12.94 8.17 1.90
N LEU A 148 -13.15 6.87 1.69
CA LEU A 148 -14.49 6.30 1.70
C LEU A 148 -14.95 6.06 3.16
N PRO A 149 -16.26 6.12 3.47
CA PRO A 149 -16.77 5.99 4.85
C PRO A 149 -16.33 4.72 5.58
N GLU A 150 -16.14 3.62 4.84
CA GLU A 150 -15.70 2.33 5.38
C GLU A 150 -14.18 2.21 5.60
N TRP A 151 -13.39 3.18 5.14
CA TRP A 151 -11.93 3.15 5.30
C TRP A 151 -11.51 3.70 6.66
N THR A 152 -10.56 3.03 7.30
CA THR A 152 -9.98 3.49 8.56
C THR A 152 -8.76 4.34 8.27
N ARG A 153 -8.67 5.53 8.87
CA ARG A 153 -7.49 6.41 8.75
C ARG A 153 -6.42 5.99 9.75
N TYR A 154 -5.15 6.07 9.35
CA TYR A 154 -4.00 5.98 10.26
C TYR A 154 -3.17 7.26 10.16
N GLU A 155 -2.63 7.71 11.30
CA GLU A 155 -1.67 8.81 11.31
C GLU A 155 -0.34 8.33 10.73
N ARG A 156 0.09 8.93 9.63
CA ARG A 156 1.31 8.51 8.97
C ARG A 156 2.55 9.10 9.65
N ARG A 157 3.60 8.28 9.73
CA ARG A 157 4.96 8.71 10.06
C ARG A 157 5.69 9.00 8.74
N LEU A 158 6.18 10.23 8.56
CA LEU A 158 6.99 10.57 7.39
C LEU A 158 8.35 9.89 7.49
N LEU A 159 8.84 9.36 6.37
CA LEU A 159 10.19 8.84 6.25
C LEU A 159 11.20 10.00 6.42
N PRO A 160 12.12 9.94 7.40
CA PRO A 160 13.12 10.98 7.60
C PRO A 160 13.99 11.20 6.36
N ALA A 161 14.35 12.46 6.08
CA ALA A 161 15.25 12.77 4.95
C ALA A 161 16.62 12.07 5.08
N SER A 162 17.11 11.88 6.31
CA SER A 162 18.37 11.19 6.59
C SER A 162 18.35 9.69 6.31
N ALA A 163 17.16 9.08 6.14
CA ALA A 163 17.02 7.65 5.89
C ALA A 163 17.21 7.27 4.41
N ALA A 164 17.14 8.24 3.50
CA ALA A 164 17.37 8.03 2.09
C ALA A 164 18.82 8.40 1.75
N SER A 165 19.76 7.50 2.00
CA SER A 165 21.02 7.53 1.26
C SER A 165 20.68 7.23 -0.19
N ASN A 166 20.77 8.22 -1.08
CA ASN A 166 20.65 8.01 -2.52
C ASN A 166 21.62 6.89 -2.91
N PRO A 167 21.16 5.73 -3.42
CA PRO A 167 22.03 4.94 -4.26
C PRO A 167 22.30 5.82 -5.47
N SER A 168 23.53 6.31 -5.58
CA SER A 168 24.03 6.99 -6.76
C SER A 168 23.63 6.20 -8.00
N GLU A 169 22.95 6.87 -8.94
CA GLU A 169 22.76 6.35 -10.30
C GLU A 169 24.14 5.98 -10.87
N GLU A 170 24.40 4.68 -11.05
CA GLU A 170 25.48 4.18 -11.91
C GLU A 170 25.04 4.13 -13.37
#